data_AF-A0A2H3B3E8-F1
#
_entry.id   AF-A0A2H3B3E8-F1
#
_cell.length_a   1.000
_cell.length_b   1.000
_cell.length_c   1.000
_cell.angle_alpha   90.00
_cell.angle_beta   90.00
_cell.angle_gamma   90.00
#
_symmetry.space_group_name_H-M   'P 1'
#
loop_
_entity.id
_entity.type
_entity.pdbx_description
1 polymer ?
#
loop_
_entity_poly.entity_id
_entity_poly.type
_entity_poly.pdbx_seq_one_letter_code
_entity_poly.pdbx_strand_id
1 'polypeptide(L)'
;MSSTEEAPESYLAILASSPELREKDTHGTTDNERPMLTLLDALAGICVSQAEREVYASAIATAPESCTIFLIGNHEEVPQETQDYLTDICQKLTAIANVVDTSGSRAPSIEDLPPKVRDSIGDVYRSVFLFTFTKFYTRLTKWDAMWTRRLKDITHRLVDEADKKKFQDLTSALDTLHRLASDFHTDDADLLLEVLEVIARNWKMSDSKTAAFIKKVDLLPTSDQTDAPFLVEQYLRKVLKTYNETTKLIRSVVSPRRGHIFRNQPKLVFLRSEKRRVELDIKTAIGTLKRQMDLTDEDENFLDGFVDDTGVRFEEQYTCCPHCECAMLAALLQCWKMPQRPAPVVGISTVSCFGCRLYFTAYENALQELPASYLYLFYGDVSTR
;
A
#
# COMPACT_ATOMS: atom_id res chain seq x y z
N MET A 1 26.52 28.21 -24.08
CA MET A 1 26.40 28.02 -22.63
C MET A 1 24.92 28.10 -22.27
N SER A 2 24.45 27.10 -21.52
CA SER A 2 23.12 26.93 -20.94
C SER A 2 21.93 26.90 -21.91
N SER A 3 21.70 25.73 -22.53
CA SER A 3 20.34 25.31 -22.83
C SER A 3 19.71 24.91 -21.50
N THR A 4 18.81 25.74 -20.98
CA THR A 4 17.96 25.40 -19.84
C THR A 4 17.13 24.18 -20.23
N GLU A 5 17.52 23.02 -19.69
CA GLU A 5 16.66 21.84 -19.62
C GLU A 5 15.34 22.29 -18.97
N GLU A 6 14.25 22.28 -19.74
CA GLU A 6 12.92 22.51 -19.21
C GLU A 6 12.67 21.51 -18.08
N ALA A 7 12.41 22.02 -16.88
CA ALA A 7 12.15 21.21 -15.72
C ALA A 7 10.92 20.31 -15.98
N PRO A 8 10.86 19.07 -15.46
CA PRO A 8 9.67 18.20 -15.58
C PRO A 8 8.35 18.85 -15.13
N GLU A 9 8.46 19.90 -14.30
CA GLU A 9 7.38 20.75 -13.81
C GLU A 9 6.72 21.60 -14.91
N SER A 10 7.48 22.00 -15.95
CA SER A 10 6.91 22.70 -17.11
C SER A 10 5.97 21.79 -17.90
N TYR A 11 6.28 20.50 -18.02
CA TYR A 11 5.44 19.54 -18.73
C TYR A 11 4.09 19.34 -18.03
N LEU A 12 4.04 19.35 -16.69
CA LEU A 12 2.78 19.23 -15.95
C LEU A 12 1.96 20.53 -15.98
N ALA A 13 2.61 21.70 -16.00
CA ALA A 13 1.95 23.00 -16.15
C ALA A 13 1.40 23.23 -17.58
N ILE A 14 2.11 22.74 -18.60
CA ILE A 14 1.70 22.82 -20.01
C ILE A 14 0.45 21.97 -20.28
N LEU A 15 0.27 20.86 -19.56
CA LEU A 15 -0.85 19.94 -19.76
C LEU A 15 -2.14 20.34 -19.04
N ALA A 16 -2.07 21.20 -18.02
CA ALA A 16 -3.25 21.87 -17.46
C ALA A 16 -3.92 22.82 -18.48
N SER A 17 -3.24 23.14 -19.58
CA SER A 17 -3.66 24.19 -20.54
C SER A 17 -4.17 23.66 -21.89
N SER A 18 -4.14 22.34 -22.14
CA SER A 18 -4.46 21.79 -23.47
C SER A 18 -5.89 21.23 -23.52
N PRO A 19 -6.82 21.78 -24.34
CA PRO A 19 -8.23 21.40 -24.31
C PRO A 19 -8.61 20.21 -25.21
N GLU A 20 -7.67 19.51 -25.84
CA GLU A 20 -8.00 18.63 -26.97
C GLU A 20 -7.74 17.14 -26.72
N LEU A 21 -8.83 16.38 -26.76
CA LEU A 21 -9.02 15.06 -27.42
C LEU A 21 -8.62 13.76 -26.67
N ARG A 22 -9.63 13.00 -26.19
CA ARG A 22 -10.28 11.82 -26.85
C ARG A 22 -10.88 10.83 -25.84
N GLU A 23 -12.11 10.40 -26.12
CA GLU A 23 -12.73 9.21 -25.55
C GLU A 23 -12.00 7.95 -26.05
N LYS A 24 -11.40 7.16 -25.15
CA LYS A 24 -11.70 5.73 -24.95
C LYS A 24 -10.66 4.95 -24.15
N ASP A 25 -11.21 3.96 -23.46
CA ASP A 25 -10.65 2.69 -23.01
C ASP A 25 -9.80 2.70 -21.73
N THR A 26 -10.52 2.41 -20.63
CA THR A 26 -10.08 1.66 -19.46
C THR A 26 -9.20 0.46 -19.87
N HIS A 27 -7.90 0.66 -19.99
CA HIS A 27 -6.95 -0.43 -20.09
C HIS A 27 -6.67 -0.96 -18.69
N GLY A 28 -7.20 -2.17 -18.42
CA GLY A 28 -6.98 -2.89 -17.19
C GLY A 28 -5.49 -3.14 -16.94
N THR A 29 -5.06 -2.89 -15.70
CA THR A 29 -3.79 -3.37 -15.14
C THR A 29 -3.49 -4.77 -15.65
N THR A 30 -2.35 -4.95 -16.30
CA THR A 30 -1.95 -6.26 -16.83
C THR A 30 -1.76 -7.26 -15.68
N ASP A 31 -1.92 -8.56 -15.95
CA ASP A 31 -1.77 -9.63 -14.92
C ASP A 31 -0.40 -9.61 -14.19
N ASN A 32 0.60 -8.93 -14.73
CA ASN A 32 1.93 -8.76 -14.13
C ASN A 32 2.09 -7.50 -13.24
N GLU A 33 1.27 -6.46 -13.42
CA GLU A 33 1.36 -5.21 -12.66
C GLU A 33 0.76 -5.33 -11.27
N ARG A 34 -0.40 -6.00 -11.15
CA ARG A 34 -1.10 -6.17 -9.87
C ARG A 34 -0.24 -6.90 -8.81
N PRO A 35 0.50 -7.98 -9.14
CA PRO A 35 1.39 -8.62 -8.19
C PRO A 35 2.63 -7.78 -7.82
N MET A 36 3.10 -6.91 -8.72
CA MET A 36 4.19 -5.97 -8.43
C MET A 36 3.72 -4.87 -7.50
N LEU A 37 2.56 -4.27 -7.76
CA LEU A 37 1.93 -3.30 -6.89
C LEU A 37 1.74 -3.86 -5.48
N THR A 38 1.27 -5.10 -5.36
CA THR A 38 1.11 -5.78 -4.06
C THR A 38 2.43 -5.90 -3.29
N LEU A 39 3.55 -6.13 -3.98
CA LEU A 39 4.88 -6.18 -3.38
C LEU A 39 5.34 -4.79 -2.92
N LEU A 40 5.14 -3.77 -3.74
CA LEU A 40 5.52 -2.39 -3.45
C LEU A 40 4.68 -1.79 -2.30
N ASP A 41 3.38 -2.08 -2.26
CA ASP A 41 2.50 -1.71 -1.15
C ASP A 41 2.97 -2.38 0.15
N ALA A 42 3.37 -3.65 0.07
CA ALA A 42 3.89 -4.38 1.22
C ALA A 42 5.20 -3.76 1.73
N LEU A 43 6.14 -3.47 0.83
CA LEU A 43 7.41 -2.79 1.15
C LEU A 43 7.17 -1.43 1.81
N ALA A 44 6.31 -0.59 1.22
CA ALA A 44 5.95 0.70 1.81
C ALA A 44 5.24 0.52 3.16
N GLY A 45 4.35 -0.46 3.27
CA GLY A 45 3.54 -0.73 4.46
C GLY A 45 4.34 -1.15 5.69
N ILE A 46 5.42 -1.93 5.50
CA ILE A 46 6.32 -2.38 6.58
C ILE A 46 7.31 -1.30 7.04
N CYS A 47 7.44 -0.18 6.30
CA CYS A 47 8.30 0.94 6.68
C CYS A 47 7.63 1.90 7.67
N VAL A 48 6.30 1.85 7.80
CA VAL A 48 5.56 2.75 8.68
C VAL A 48 5.54 2.16 10.10
N SER A 49 6.32 2.74 11.02
CA SER A 49 6.46 2.37 12.44
C SER A 49 5.51 3.15 13.36
N GLN A 50 5.12 4.36 12.96
CA GLN A 50 4.24 5.24 13.72
C GLN A 50 2.78 5.09 13.31
N ALA A 51 1.87 5.33 14.26
CA ALA A 51 0.44 5.10 14.05
C ALA A 51 -0.22 6.13 13.12
N GLU A 52 0.28 7.36 13.14
CA GLU A 52 -0.30 8.49 12.43
C GLU A 52 0.76 9.27 11.67
N ARG A 53 0.33 9.85 10.54
CA ARG A 53 1.09 10.78 9.71
C ARG A 53 2.34 10.24 9.01
N GLU A 54 2.80 9.04 9.32
CA GLU A 54 3.92 8.46 8.59
C GLU A 54 3.42 7.71 7.35
N VAL A 55 3.92 8.11 6.19
CA VAL A 55 3.56 7.52 4.89
C VAL A 55 4.83 7.34 4.08
N TYR A 56 4.97 6.15 3.50
CA TYR A 56 5.98 5.85 2.49
C TYR A 56 5.34 5.46 1.16
N ALA A 57 6.09 5.73 0.10
CA ALA A 57 5.89 5.18 -1.23
C ALA A 57 7.14 4.40 -1.65
N SER A 58 6.95 3.34 -2.43
CA SER A 58 8.04 2.52 -2.96
C SER A 58 7.88 2.28 -4.46
N ALA A 59 9.01 2.12 -5.13
CA ALA A 59 9.08 1.75 -6.54
C ALA A 59 10.27 0.83 -6.78
N ILE A 60 10.31 0.18 -7.94
CA ILE A 60 11.36 -0.78 -8.27
C ILE A 60 11.83 -0.58 -9.70
N ALA A 61 13.13 -0.64 -9.93
CA ALA A 61 13.73 -0.79 -11.25
C ALA A 61 14.47 -2.12 -11.30
N THR A 62 14.09 -2.98 -12.24
CA THR A 62 14.71 -4.29 -12.44
C THR A 62 15.49 -4.31 -13.76
N ALA A 63 16.70 -4.84 -13.70
CA ALA A 63 17.53 -5.20 -14.85
C ALA A 63 17.97 -6.67 -14.71
N PRO A 64 18.52 -7.31 -15.75
CA PRO A 64 18.86 -8.74 -15.72
C PRO A 64 19.71 -9.16 -14.50
N GLU A 65 20.62 -8.30 -14.05
CA GLU A 65 21.56 -8.59 -12.96
C GLU A 65 21.45 -7.61 -11.79
N SER A 66 20.51 -6.67 -11.80
CA SER A 66 20.38 -5.70 -10.71
C SER A 66 18.93 -5.34 -10.45
N CYS A 67 18.65 -5.09 -9.18
CA CYS A 67 17.37 -4.60 -8.73
C CYS A 67 17.62 -3.37 -7.86
N THR A 68 16.93 -2.28 -8.14
CA THR A 68 16.95 -1.08 -7.29
C THR A 68 15.56 -0.87 -6.73
N ILE A 69 15.44 -0.76 -5.41
CA ILE A 69 14.21 -0.38 -4.71
C ILE A 69 14.36 1.07 -4.28
N PHE A 70 13.44 1.90 -4.76
CA PHE A 70 13.33 3.29 -4.34
C PHE A 70 12.34 3.39 -3.20
N LEU A 71 12.68 4.17 -2.19
CA LEU A 71 11.79 4.49 -1.08
C LEU A 71 11.78 5.99 -0.83
N ILE A 72 10.59 6.54 -0.60
CA ILE A 72 10.41 7.94 -0.21
C ILE A 72 9.38 8.01 0.89
N GLY A 73 9.68 8.78 1.94
CA GLY A 73 8.74 9.09 3.00
C GLY A 73 8.05 10.42 2.75
N ASN A 74 7.05 10.75 3.55
CA ASN A 74 6.49 12.10 3.61
C ASN A 74 7.30 13.06 4.51
N HIS A 75 8.40 12.58 5.07
CA HIS A 75 9.46 13.37 5.67
C HIS A 75 10.45 13.81 4.58
N GLU A 76 11.15 14.92 4.80
CA GLU A 76 12.15 15.43 3.85
C GLU A 76 13.20 14.37 3.48
N GLU A 77 13.61 13.60 4.47
CA GLU A 77 14.48 12.44 4.32
C GLU A 77 13.86 11.24 5.03
N VAL A 78 14.10 10.03 4.49
CA VAL A 78 13.73 8.80 5.19
C VAL A 78 14.58 8.69 6.46
N PRO A 79 13.98 8.52 7.66
CA PRO A 79 14.74 8.42 8.91
C PRO A 79 15.80 7.32 8.86
N GLN A 80 16.99 7.56 9.42
CA GLN A 80 18.11 6.60 9.39
C GLN A 80 17.72 5.24 10.00
N GLU A 81 16.93 5.25 11.08
CA GLU A 81 16.39 4.03 11.70
C GLU A 81 15.59 3.18 10.69
N THR A 82 14.74 3.81 9.87
CA THR A 82 13.98 3.14 8.81
C THR A 82 14.90 2.63 7.69
N GLN A 83 15.97 3.37 7.37
CA GLN A 83 16.96 2.95 6.37
C GLN A 83 17.73 1.70 6.81
N ASP A 84 18.22 1.70 8.06
CA ASP A 84 18.97 0.59 8.66
C ASP A 84 18.08 -0.64 8.79
N TYR A 85 16.85 -0.46 9.27
CA TYR A 85 15.82 -1.50 9.34
C TYR A 85 15.53 -2.11 7.96
N LEU A 86 15.24 -1.29 6.94
CA LEU A 86 14.91 -1.84 5.62
C LEU A 86 16.11 -2.54 4.98
N THR A 87 17.33 -2.06 5.24
CA THR A 87 18.57 -2.71 4.81
C THR A 87 18.70 -4.10 5.43
N ASP A 88 18.50 -4.23 6.74
CA ASP A 88 18.50 -5.53 7.44
C ASP A 88 17.40 -6.48 6.92
N ILE A 89 16.17 -5.98 6.75
CA ILE A 89 15.08 -6.77 6.17
C ILE A 89 15.42 -7.25 4.76
N CYS A 90 15.92 -6.37 3.88
CA CYS A 90 16.32 -6.76 2.53
C CYS A 90 17.43 -7.82 2.53
N GLN A 91 18.41 -7.73 3.43
CA GLN A 91 19.44 -8.75 3.58
C GLN A 91 18.85 -10.11 4.02
N LYS A 92 17.95 -10.12 5.00
CA LYS A 92 17.24 -11.34 5.43
C LYS A 92 16.43 -11.95 4.30
N LEU A 93 15.70 -11.13 3.54
CA LEU A 93 14.92 -11.57 2.39
C LEU A 93 15.79 -12.12 1.26
N THR A 94 16.95 -11.51 0.97
CA THR A 94 17.91 -12.05 0.01
C THR A 94 18.46 -13.41 0.46
N ALA A 95 18.79 -13.56 1.74
CA ALA A 95 19.25 -14.84 2.28
C ALA A 95 18.20 -15.95 2.07
N ILE A 96 16.93 -15.65 2.35
CA ILE A 96 15.80 -16.57 2.10
C ILE A 96 15.70 -16.89 0.60
N ALA A 97 15.71 -15.87 -0.27
CA ALA A 97 15.57 -16.05 -1.72
C ALA A 97 16.65 -16.98 -2.31
N ASN A 98 17.90 -16.83 -1.85
CA ASN A 98 19.03 -17.63 -2.32
C ASN A 98 18.92 -19.11 -1.88
N VAL A 99 18.44 -19.38 -0.67
CA VAL A 99 18.23 -20.76 -0.19
C VAL A 99 17.07 -21.44 -0.92
N VAL A 100 16.00 -20.70 -1.20
CA VAL A 100 14.85 -21.24 -1.94
C VAL A 100 15.24 -21.61 -3.38
N ASP A 101 16.04 -20.77 -4.04
CA ASP A 101 16.47 -21.00 -5.42
C ASP A 101 17.39 -22.23 -5.57
N THR A 102 18.37 -22.37 -4.66
CA THR A 102 19.28 -23.53 -4.64
C THR A 102 18.57 -24.86 -4.37
N SER A 103 17.41 -24.82 -3.71
CA SER A 103 16.61 -26.00 -3.40
C SER A 103 15.84 -26.54 -4.62
N GLY A 104 15.80 -25.82 -5.75
CA GLY A 104 15.16 -26.25 -7.01
C GLY A 104 13.66 -26.53 -6.92
N SER A 105 13.03 -26.18 -5.80
CA SER A 105 11.68 -26.61 -5.47
C SER A 105 10.65 -25.79 -6.26
N ARG A 106 9.91 -26.46 -7.15
CA ARG A 106 8.81 -25.85 -7.91
C ARG A 106 7.65 -25.60 -6.94
N ALA A 107 7.63 -24.40 -6.38
CA ALA A 107 6.58 -23.85 -5.52
C ALA A 107 6.33 -24.63 -4.21
N PRO A 108 7.26 -24.58 -3.24
CA PRO A 108 6.93 -24.99 -1.87
C PRO A 108 5.90 -24.01 -1.31
N SER A 109 4.83 -24.52 -0.69
CA SER A 109 4.13 -23.72 0.33
C SER A 109 5.17 -23.27 1.36
N ILE A 110 4.93 -22.17 2.08
CA ILE A 110 5.82 -21.77 3.19
C ILE A 110 5.98 -22.93 4.19
N GLU A 111 4.93 -23.75 4.33
CA GLU A 111 4.92 -24.94 5.19
C GLU A 111 5.91 -26.04 4.73
N ASP A 112 6.13 -26.15 3.42
CA ASP A 112 6.99 -27.17 2.78
C ASP A 112 8.47 -26.77 2.74
N LEU A 113 8.80 -25.55 3.19
CA LEU A 113 10.17 -25.06 3.21
C LEU A 113 11.01 -25.78 4.28
N PRO A 114 12.33 -25.94 4.05
CA PRO A 114 13.24 -26.48 5.05
C PRO A 114 13.12 -25.73 6.39
N PRO A 115 13.27 -26.41 7.55
CA PRO A 115 13.15 -25.78 8.87
C PRO A 115 13.96 -24.48 9.00
N LYS A 116 15.23 -24.50 8.58
CA LYS A 116 16.12 -23.33 8.58
C LYS A 116 15.56 -22.12 7.81
N VAL A 117 14.85 -22.35 6.70
CA VAL A 117 14.22 -21.28 5.93
C VAL A 117 12.99 -20.74 6.66
N ARG A 118 12.20 -21.61 7.30
CA ARG A 118 11.06 -21.21 8.13
C ARG A 118 11.51 -20.40 9.34
N ASP A 119 12.60 -20.78 9.99
CA ASP A 119 13.20 -20.02 11.09
C ASP A 119 13.62 -18.62 10.61
N SER A 120 14.28 -18.53 9.45
CA SER A 120 14.66 -17.24 8.83
C SER A 120 13.44 -16.39 8.47
N ILE A 121 12.34 -17.01 8.04
CA ILE A 121 11.06 -16.32 7.80
C ILE A 121 10.49 -15.80 9.12
N GLY A 122 10.56 -16.59 10.19
CA GLY A 122 10.18 -16.18 11.55
C GLY A 122 10.96 -14.94 12.01
N ASP A 123 12.28 -14.91 11.77
CA ASP A 123 13.12 -13.75 12.09
C ASP A 123 12.68 -12.48 11.36
N VAL A 124 12.21 -12.60 10.11
CA VAL A 124 11.65 -11.47 9.35
C VAL A 124 10.35 -10.99 9.98
N TYR A 125 9.41 -11.90 10.30
CA TYR A 125 8.18 -11.54 11.00
C TYR A 125 8.46 -10.83 12.32
N ARG A 126 9.38 -11.36 13.12
CA ARG A 126 9.81 -10.77 14.40
C ARG A 126 10.38 -9.37 14.21
N SER A 127 11.28 -9.19 13.25
CA SER A 127 11.92 -7.90 12.98
C SER A 127 10.92 -6.84 12.51
N VAL A 128 10.02 -7.18 11.58
CA VAL A 128 8.97 -6.27 11.10
C VAL A 128 7.97 -5.95 12.22
N PHE A 129 7.58 -6.94 13.02
CA PHE A 129 6.65 -6.73 14.12
C PHE A 129 7.22 -5.79 15.17
N LEU A 130 8.47 -6.01 15.62
CA LEU A 130 9.13 -5.14 16.60
C LEU A 130 9.25 -3.70 16.09
N PHE A 131 9.68 -3.52 14.84
CA PHE A 131 9.81 -2.19 14.24
C PHE A 131 8.45 -1.45 14.14
N THR A 132 7.37 -2.19 13.88
CA THR A 132 6.03 -1.60 13.68
C THR A 132 5.10 -1.71 14.89
N PHE A 133 5.63 -2.14 16.04
CA PHE A 133 4.82 -2.47 17.22
C PHE A 133 4.00 -1.28 17.71
N THR A 134 4.60 -0.09 17.81
CA THR A 134 3.93 1.14 18.25
C THR A 134 2.66 1.44 17.44
N LYS A 135 2.75 1.35 16.12
CA LYS A 135 1.61 1.48 15.20
C LYS A 135 0.59 0.36 15.39
N PHE A 136 1.04 -0.88 15.52
CA PHE A 136 0.17 -2.03 15.76
C PHE A 136 -0.65 -1.83 17.05
N TYR A 137 0.03 -1.54 18.17
CA TYR A 137 -0.58 -1.34 19.48
C TYR A 137 -1.56 -0.18 19.48
N THR A 138 -1.20 0.94 18.84
CA THR A 138 -2.11 2.09 18.71
C THR A 138 -3.37 1.71 17.93
N ARG A 139 -3.26 0.92 16.86
CA ARG A 139 -4.44 0.47 16.08
C ARG A 139 -5.30 -0.52 16.85
N LEU A 140 -4.66 -1.38 17.63
CA LEU A 140 -5.31 -2.36 18.48
C LEU A 140 -6.17 -1.64 19.53
N THR A 141 -5.62 -0.65 20.22
CA THR A 141 -6.26 0.06 21.34
C THR A 141 -7.15 1.23 20.95
N LYS A 142 -6.93 1.87 19.79
CA LYS A 142 -7.71 3.02 19.29
C LYS A 142 -9.22 2.78 19.29
N TRP A 143 -9.63 1.52 19.23
CA TRP A 143 -11.01 1.13 19.07
C TRP A 143 -11.60 0.35 20.24
N ASP A 144 -10.91 0.25 21.38
CA ASP A 144 -11.33 -0.59 22.52
C ASP A 144 -12.73 -0.28 23.03
N ALA A 145 -13.05 1.02 23.17
CA ALA A 145 -14.36 1.45 23.62
C ALA A 145 -15.46 1.02 22.63
N MET A 146 -15.21 1.16 21.32
CA MET A 146 -16.17 0.79 20.28
C MET A 146 -16.30 -0.72 20.15
N TRP A 147 -15.18 -1.45 20.21
CA TRP A 147 -15.13 -2.90 20.22
C TRP A 147 -15.92 -3.47 21.40
N THR A 148 -15.71 -2.95 22.61
CA THR A 148 -16.40 -3.40 23.83
C THR A 148 -17.91 -3.21 23.75
N ARG A 149 -18.38 -2.09 23.19
CA ARG A 149 -19.82 -1.87 22.97
C ARG A 149 -20.36 -2.81 21.89
N ARG A 150 -19.66 -2.89 20.75
CA ARG A 150 -20.07 -3.71 19.62
C ARG A 150 -20.13 -5.19 19.98
N LEU A 151 -19.20 -5.66 20.81
CA LEU A 151 -19.18 -7.01 21.37
C LEU A 151 -20.50 -7.34 22.08
N LYS A 152 -20.98 -6.46 22.97
CA LYS A 152 -22.25 -6.65 23.69
C LYS A 152 -23.44 -6.74 22.72
N ASP A 153 -23.48 -5.86 21.73
CA ASP A 153 -24.54 -5.85 20.71
C ASP A 153 -24.57 -7.16 19.92
N ILE A 154 -23.41 -7.62 19.44
CA ILE A 154 -23.30 -8.84 18.63
C ILE A 154 -23.66 -10.06 19.48
N THR A 155 -23.09 -10.19 20.68
CA THR A 155 -23.35 -11.34 21.57
C THR A 155 -24.84 -11.46 21.94
N HIS A 156 -25.54 -10.35 22.14
CA HIS A 156 -26.97 -10.37 22.45
C HIS A 156 -27.84 -10.70 21.22
N ARG A 157 -27.42 -10.31 20.02
CA ARG A 157 -28.23 -10.39 18.79
C ARG A 157 -27.95 -11.63 17.93
N LEU A 158 -26.81 -12.29 18.10
CA LEU A 158 -26.56 -13.58 17.46
C LEU A 158 -27.52 -14.63 18.06
N VAL A 159 -28.35 -15.23 17.22
CA VAL A 159 -29.35 -16.23 17.65
C VAL A 159 -28.79 -17.65 17.52
N ASP A 160 -28.03 -17.91 16.46
CA ASP A 160 -27.48 -19.24 16.16
C ASP A 160 -26.28 -19.59 17.06
N GLU A 161 -26.31 -20.77 17.67
CA GLU A 161 -25.27 -21.20 18.63
C GLU A 161 -23.90 -21.47 17.96
N ALA A 162 -23.89 -21.91 16.70
CA ALA A 162 -22.63 -22.11 15.99
C ALA A 162 -21.98 -20.76 15.65
N ASP A 163 -22.77 -19.77 15.26
CA ASP A 163 -22.32 -18.40 15.04
C ASP A 163 -21.86 -17.73 16.34
N LYS A 164 -22.56 -17.95 17.46
CA LYS A 164 -22.10 -17.47 18.78
C LYS A 164 -20.75 -18.06 19.14
N LYS A 165 -20.57 -19.37 19.01
CA LYS A 165 -19.29 -20.04 19.28
C LYS A 165 -18.19 -19.51 18.38
N LYS A 166 -18.47 -19.37 17.07
CA LYS A 166 -17.53 -18.80 16.11
C LYS A 166 -17.13 -17.37 16.48
N PHE A 167 -18.08 -16.52 16.89
CA PHE A 167 -17.76 -15.17 17.36
C PHE A 167 -16.98 -15.18 18.68
N GLN A 168 -17.30 -16.09 19.61
CA GLN A 168 -16.55 -16.27 20.86
C GLN A 168 -15.09 -16.65 20.63
N ASP A 169 -14.82 -17.50 19.63
CA ASP A 169 -13.46 -17.86 19.23
C ASP A 169 -12.68 -16.62 18.73
N LEU A 170 -13.33 -15.73 17.97
CA LEU A 170 -12.73 -14.46 17.55
C LEU A 170 -12.40 -13.59 18.76
N THR A 171 -13.37 -13.41 19.65
CA THR A 171 -13.25 -12.51 20.80
C THR A 171 -12.15 -13.00 21.74
N SER A 172 -12.07 -14.31 21.98
CA SER A 172 -11.04 -14.91 22.83
C SER A 172 -9.63 -14.73 22.26
N ALA A 173 -9.49 -14.83 20.93
CA ALA A 173 -8.22 -14.59 20.25
C ALA A 173 -7.82 -13.11 20.32
N LEU A 174 -8.76 -12.18 20.11
CA LEU A 174 -8.52 -10.73 20.24
C LEU A 174 -8.23 -10.31 21.68
N ASP A 175 -8.90 -10.88 22.67
CA ASP A 175 -8.65 -10.63 24.09
C ASP A 175 -7.25 -11.13 24.50
N THR A 176 -6.85 -12.29 23.98
CA THR A 176 -5.47 -12.80 24.16
C THR A 176 -4.45 -11.84 23.56
N LEU A 177 -4.71 -11.36 22.34
CA LEU A 177 -3.85 -10.39 21.65
C LEU A 177 -3.75 -9.08 22.44
N HIS A 178 -4.86 -8.54 22.93
CA HIS A 178 -4.93 -7.32 23.74
C HIS A 178 -4.13 -7.43 25.04
N ARG A 179 -4.30 -8.54 25.76
CA ARG A 179 -3.58 -8.81 27.00
C ARG A 179 -2.07 -8.87 26.76
N LEU A 180 -1.63 -9.66 25.78
CA LEU A 180 -0.21 -9.82 25.46
C LEU A 180 0.42 -8.51 24.94
N ALA A 181 -0.34 -7.71 24.19
CA ALA A 181 0.17 -6.46 23.65
C ALA A 181 0.24 -5.33 24.71
N SER A 182 -0.61 -5.38 25.73
CA SER A 182 -0.64 -4.35 26.79
C SER A 182 0.56 -4.46 27.74
N ASP A 183 1.01 -5.69 28.01
CA ASP A 183 2.16 -5.98 28.88
C ASP A 183 3.40 -6.37 28.05
N PHE A 184 3.51 -5.85 26.83
CA PHE A 184 4.48 -6.34 25.84
C PHE A 184 5.95 -6.11 26.24
N HIS A 185 6.72 -7.20 26.23
CA HIS A 185 8.18 -7.19 26.18
C HIS A 185 8.69 -7.79 24.87
N THR A 186 9.92 -7.43 24.47
CA THR A 186 10.53 -7.91 23.21
C THR A 186 10.64 -9.43 23.10
N ASP A 187 10.65 -10.12 24.24
CA ASP A 187 10.71 -11.58 24.33
C ASP A 187 9.32 -12.23 24.07
N ASP A 188 8.23 -11.45 24.18
CA ASP A 188 6.86 -11.90 23.90
C ASP A 188 6.49 -11.80 22.41
N ALA A 189 7.40 -11.30 21.57
CA ALA A 189 7.14 -11.04 20.16
C ALA A 189 6.68 -12.29 19.40
N ASP A 190 7.30 -13.45 19.70
CA ASP A 190 6.97 -14.71 19.04
C ASP A 190 5.57 -15.19 19.43
N LEU A 191 5.20 -15.08 20.71
CA LEU A 191 3.87 -15.45 21.19
C LEU A 191 2.78 -14.54 20.58
N LEU A 192 3.03 -13.24 20.47
CA LEU A 192 2.11 -12.32 19.79
C LEU A 192 1.97 -12.65 18.30
N LEU A 193 3.06 -12.98 17.63
CA LEU A 193 3.05 -13.39 16.23
C LEU A 193 2.29 -14.70 16.02
N GLU A 194 2.42 -15.67 16.91
CA GLU A 194 1.63 -16.90 16.87
C GLU A 194 0.12 -16.60 16.97
N VAL A 195 -0.29 -15.72 17.88
CA VAL A 195 -1.70 -15.30 18.01
C VAL A 195 -2.17 -14.58 16.74
N LEU A 196 -1.36 -13.66 16.20
CA LEU A 196 -1.67 -12.97 14.94
C LEU A 196 -1.80 -13.94 13.77
N GLU A 197 -0.93 -14.95 13.69
CA GLU A 197 -0.98 -16.00 12.67
C GLU A 197 -2.28 -16.80 12.79
N VAL A 198 -2.65 -17.23 14.00
CA VAL A 198 -3.90 -17.97 14.26
C VAL A 198 -5.10 -17.13 13.83
N ILE A 199 -5.13 -15.83 14.19
CA ILE A 199 -6.21 -14.93 13.76
C ILE A 199 -6.20 -14.80 12.23
N ALA A 200 -5.07 -14.53 11.60
CA ALA A 200 -4.97 -14.35 10.15
C ALA A 200 -5.38 -15.60 9.36
N ARG A 201 -5.09 -16.79 9.91
CA ARG A 201 -5.44 -18.09 9.32
C ARG A 201 -6.94 -18.39 9.45
N ASN A 202 -7.50 -18.21 10.64
CA ASN A 202 -8.89 -18.56 10.95
C ASN A 202 -9.89 -17.49 10.47
N TRP A 203 -9.44 -16.23 10.34
CA TRP A 203 -10.27 -15.07 9.97
C TRP A 203 -9.84 -14.45 8.65
N LYS A 204 -9.43 -15.30 7.71
CA LYS A 204 -8.99 -14.87 6.38
C LYS A 204 -10.18 -14.36 5.56
N MET A 205 -10.22 -13.05 5.29
CA MET A 205 -11.33 -12.42 4.54
C MET A 205 -11.46 -12.87 3.07
N SER A 206 -10.48 -13.59 2.53
CA SER A 206 -10.61 -14.22 1.21
C SER A 206 -11.43 -15.52 1.24
N ASP A 207 -11.66 -16.11 2.41
CA ASP A 207 -12.54 -17.27 2.57
C ASP A 207 -14.00 -16.80 2.56
N SER A 208 -14.81 -17.35 1.66
CA SER A 208 -16.18 -16.89 1.44
C SER A 208 -17.08 -17.11 2.67
N LYS A 209 -16.86 -18.19 3.44
CA LYS A 209 -17.63 -18.47 4.65
C LYS A 209 -17.30 -17.49 5.77
N THR A 210 -16.03 -17.16 5.93
CA THR A 210 -15.55 -16.17 6.90
C THR A 210 -16.04 -14.78 6.53
N ALA A 211 -15.90 -14.37 5.27
CA ALA A 211 -16.38 -13.08 4.77
C ALA A 211 -17.90 -12.93 4.94
N ALA A 212 -18.68 -13.96 4.59
CA ALA A 212 -20.14 -13.94 4.77
C ALA A 212 -20.54 -13.82 6.25
N PHE A 213 -19.84 -14.53 7.14
CA PHE A 213 -20.08 -14.44 8.58
C PHE A 213 -19.76 -13.04 9.13
N ILE A 214 -18.61 -12.47 8.77
CA ILE A 214 -18.22 -11.13 9.23
C ILE A 214 -19.19 -10.08 8.70
N LYS A 215 -19.60 -10.17 7.42
CA LYS A 215 -20.62 -9.29 6.84
C LYS A 215 -21.95 -9.41 7.60
N LYS A 216 -22.37 -10.63 7.96
CA LYS A 216 -23.57 -10.85 8.79
C LYS A 216 -23.45 -10.15 10.14
N VAL A 217 -22.30 -10.28 10.80
CA VAL A 217 -22.01 -9.62 12.08
C VAL A 217 -22.03 -8.10 11.94
N ASP A 218 -21.42 -7.55 10.89
CA ASP A 218 -21.37 -6.11 10.65
C ASP A 218 -22.74 -5.50 10.32
N LEU A 219 -23.65 -6.26 9.72
CA LEU A 219 -25.02 -5.83 9.45
C LEU A 219 -25.95 -5.89 10.68
N LEU A 220 -25.51 -6.42 11.82
CA LEU A 220 -26.34 -6.43 13.02
C LEU A 220 -26.57 -4.99 13.52
N PRO A 221 -27.78 -4.64 13.98
CA PRO A 221 -28.07 -3.30 14.47
C PRO A 221 -27.13 -2.89 15.62
N THR A 222 -26.64 -1.65 15.58
CA THR A 222 -25.86 -1.04 16.66
C THR A 222 -26.78 -0.37 17.68
N SER A 223 -26.38 -0.38 18.95
CA SER A 223 -27.03 0.43 19.99
C SER A 223 -26.70 1.93 19.86
N ASP A 224 -25.53 2.24 19.30
CA ASP A 224 -25.06 3.61 19.06
C ASP A 224 -25.61 4.13 17.72
N GLN A 225 -26.35 5.25 17.74
CA GLN A 225 -26.84 5.98 16.56
C GLN A 225 -25.75 6.87 15.94
N THR A 226 -24.52 6.39 15.83
CA THR A 226 -23.41 7.15 15.23
C THR A 226 -23.50 7.08 13.71
N ASP A 227 -23.20 8.20 13.03
CA ASP A 227 -23.20 8.30 11.56
C ASP A 227 -22.23 7.31 10.88
N ALA A 228 -21.18 6.85 11.58
CA ALA A 228 -20.23 5.85 11.10
C ALA A 228 -20.14 4.67 12.09
N PRO A 229 -20.84 3.54 11.85
CA PRO A 229 -20.81 2.39 12.73
C PRO A 229 -19.44 1.70 12.73
N PHE A 230 -19.02 1.17 13.88
CA PHE A 230 -17.82 0.34 13.98
C PHE A 230 -18.02 -0.99 13.22
N LEU A 231 -17.07 -1.32 12.33
CA LEU A 231 -17.08 -2.54 11.52
C LEU A 231 -15.98 -3.50 11.98
N VAL A 232 -16.37 -4.73 12.30
CA VAL A 232 -15.46 -5.83 12.68
C VAL A 232 -14.51 -6.16 11.54
N GLU A 233 -14.99 -6.14 10.28
CA GLU A 233 -14.12 -6.35 9.13
C GLU A 233 -12.99 -5.31 9.07
N GLN A 234 -13.35 -4.02 9.20
CA GLN A 234 -12.37 -2.94 9.16
C GLN A 234 -11.39 -3.05 10.33
N TYR A 235 -11.88 -3.47 11.50
CA TYR A 235 -11.06 -3.71 12.66
C TYR A 235 -9.97 -4.75 12.39
N LEU A 236 -10.38 -5.95 11.97
CA LEU A 236 -9.47 -7.05 11.69
C LEU A 236 -8.47 -6.70 10.58
N ARG A 237 -8.92 -6.01 9.52
CA ARG A 237 -8.03 -5.55 8.45
C ARG A 237 -6.93 -4.62 8.98
N LYS A 238 -7.21 -3.74 9.95
CA LYS A 238 -6.19 -2.84 10.50
C LYS A 238 -5.25 -3.55 11.47
N VAL A 239 -5.76 -4.43 12.34
CA VAL A 239 -4.97 -5.21 13.30
C VAL A 239 -4.00 -6.13 12.56
N LEU A 240 -4.48 -6.83 11.53
CA LEU A 240 -3.67 -7.78 10.76
C LEU A 240 -2.87 -7.13 9.63
N LYS A 241 -2.92 -5.80 9.45
CA LYS A 241 -2.33 -5.13 8.27
C LYS A 241 -0.85 -5.45 8.12
N THR A 242 -0.04 -5.21 9.16
CA THR A 242 1.42 -5.44 9.09
C THR A 242 1.75 -6.91 8.88
N TYR A 243 1.06 -7.82 9.59
CA TYR A 243 1.25 -9.26 9.42
C TYR A 243 1.00 -9.67 7.97
N ASN A 244 -0.12 -9.23 7.38
CA ASN A 244 -0.49 -9.53 6.00
C ASN A 244 0.48 -8.92 4.98
N GLU A 245 0.97 -7.69 5.18
CA GLU A 245 2.01 -7.10 4.32
C GLU A 245 3.31 -7.92 4.38
N THR A 246 3.72 -8.34 5.57
CA THR A 246 4.89 -9.22 5.74
C THR A 246 4.69 -10.55 5.03
N THR A 247 3.51 -11.16 5.14
CA THR A 247 3.18 -12.40 4.41
C THR A 247 3.23 -12.21 2.88
N LYS A 248 2.75 -11.08 2.35
CA LYS A 248 2.83 -10.79 0.89
C LYS A 248 4.28 -10.66 0.43
N LEU A 249 5.13 -10.04 1.25
CA LEU A 249 6.56 -9.89 0.99
C LEU A 249 7.25 -11.26 0.97
N ILE A 250 7.07 -12.08 2.01
CA ILE A 250 7.61 -13.45 2.08
C ILE A 250 7.14 -14.29 0.89
N ARG A 251 5.84 -14.24 0.54
CA ARG A 251 5.30 -14.95 -0.63
C ARG A 251 5.95 -14.53 -1.94
N SER A 252 6.32 -13.26 -2.08
CA SER A 252 7.01 -12.75 -3.27
C SER A 252 8.45 -13.23 -3.33
N VAL A 253 9.12 -13.33 -2.17
CA VAL A 253 10.51 -13.79 -2.03
C VAL A 253 10.64 -15.28 -2.34
N VAL A 254 9.74 -16.12 -1.81
CA VAL A 254 9.74 -17.57 -2.06
C VAL A 254 9.12 -17.94 -3.42
N SER A 255 8.57 -16.97 -4.15
CA SER A 255 7.98 -17.21 -5.46
C SER A 255 9.07 -17.47 -6.51
N PRO A 256 8.98 -18.55 -7.30
CA PRO A 256 9.90 -18.78 -8.42
C PRO A 256 9.94 -17.62 -9.42
N ARG A 257 8.79 -16.93 -9.61
CA ARG A 257 8.66 -15.83 -10.57
C ARG A 257 9.24 -14.52 -10.07
N ARG A 258 9.20 -14.26 -8.75
CA ARG A 258 9.51 -12.94 -8.17
C ARG A 258 10.69 -12.94 -7.21
N GLY A 259 11.13 -14.09 -6.74
CA GLY A 259 12.30 -14.20 -5.87
C GLY A 259 13.58 -13.63 -6.48
N HIS A 260 13.66 -13.53 -7.82
CA HIS A 260 14.80 -12.90 -8.51
C HIS A 260 15.01 -11.43 -8.10
N ILE A 261 13.95 -10.71 -7.70
CA ILE A 261 14.03 -9.34 -7.18
C ILE A 261 14.96 -9.27 -5.97
N PHE A 262 14.85 -10.26 -5.07
CA PHE A 262 15.62 -10.30 -3.82
C PHE A 262 16.93 -11.07 -3.95
N ARG A 263 17.04 -12.03 -4.88
CA ARG A 263 18.29 -12.79 -5.13
C ARG A 263 19.46 -11.87 -5.49
N ASN A 264 19.20 -10.84 -6.30
CA ASN A 264 20.22 -9.93 -6.81
C ASN A 264 20.61 -8.82 -5.81
N GLN A 265 20.42 -9.04 -4.49
CA GLN A 265 20.69 -8.06 -3.43
C GLN A 265 20.20 -6.65 -3.80
N PRO A 266 18.90 -6.36 -3.66
CA PRO A 266 18.35 -5.13 -4.15
C PRO A 266 19.06 -3.92 -3.54
N LYS A 267 19.54 -3.01 -4.40
CA LYS A 267 20.09 -1.74 -3.98
C LYS A 267 18.96 -0.86 -3.47
N LEU A 268 19.07 -0.39 -2.23
CA LEU A 268 18.13 0.58 -1.69
C LEU A 268 18.56 2.00 -2.07
N VAL A 269 17.61 2.80 -2.56
CA VAL A 269 17.79 4.23 -2.84
C VAL A 269 16.71 4.99 -2.09
N PHE A 270 17.12 5.77 -1.10
CA PHE A 270 16.23 6.63 -0.32
C PHE A 270 16.17 8.01 -0.97
N LEU A 271 15.00 8.37 -1.46
CA LEU A 271 14.75 9.64 -2.11
C LEU A 271 14.32 10.69 -1.08
N ARG A 272 14.61 11.95 -1.40
CA ARG A 272 14.18 13.09 -0.58
C ARG A 272 12.80 13.54 -1.01
N SER A 273 11.91 13.76 -0.03
CA SER A 273 10.62 14.42 -0.26
C SER A 273 10.79 15.91 -0.02
N GLU A 274 11.36 16.60 -1.00
CA GLU A 274 11.27 18.06 -0.99
C GLU A 274 9.78 18.41 -0.98
N LYS A 275 9.36 19.26 -0.04
CA LYS A 275 7.99 19.77 -0.02
C LYS A 275 7.78 20.60 -1.29
N ARG A 276 7.26 19.96 -2.32
CA ARG A 276 6.89 20.60 -3.57
C ARG A 276 5.48 21.14 -3.42
N ARG A 277 5.25 22.31 -4.01
CA ARG A 277 3.93 22.91 -4.16
C ARG A 277 3.64 22.87 -5.64
N VAL A 278 2.62 22.11 -6.03
CA VAL A 278 2.19 22.04 -7.43
C VAL A 278 0.90 22.83 -7.52
N GLU A 279 0.91 23.86 -8.36
CA GLU A 279 -0.31 24.58 -8.73
C GLU A 279 -1.07 23.72 -9.74
N LEU A 280 -2.26 23.28 -9.34
CA LEU A 280 -3.18 22.55 -10.20
C LEU A 280 -4.36 23.45 -10.54
N ASP A 281 -4.70 23.57 -11.82
CA ASP A 281 -6.00 24.10 -12.25
C ASP A 281 -7.08 23.09 -11.86
N ILE A 282 -7.73 23.32 -10.73
CA ILE A 282 -8.76 22.43 -10.16
C ILE A 282 -9.89 22.24 -11.15
N LYS A 283 -10.30 23.31 -11.83
CA LYS A 283 -11.51 23.31 -12.66
C LYS A 283 -11.30 22.41 -13.87
N THR A 284 -10.15 22.54 -14.51
CA THR A 284 -9.76 21.66 -15.61
C THR A 284 -9.55 20.22 -15.12
N ALA A 285 -8.91 20.04 -13.96
CA ALA A 285 -8.67 18.71 -13.38
C ALA A 285 -9.96 17.96 -13.00
N ILE A 286 -10.91 18.61 -12.31
CA ILE A 286 -12.22 18.06 -11.96
C ILE A 286 -13.02 17.79 -13.24
N GLY A 287 -13.03 18.73 -14.19
CA GLY A 287 -13.71 18.55 -15.47
C GLY A 287 -13.17 17.38 -16.27
N THR A 288 -11.88 17.07 -16.17
CA THR A 288 -11.25 15.90 -16.80
C THR A 288 -11.58 14.61 -16.03
N LEU A 289 -11.55 14.61 -14.70
CA LEU A 289 -11.97 13.46 -13.88
C LEU A 289 -13.42 13.04 -14.13
N LYS A 290 -14.36 14.01 -14.13
CA LYS A 290 -15.77 13.76 -14.43
C LYS A 290 -15.99 13.10 -15.79
N ARG A 291 -15.08 13.35 -16.74
CA ARG A 291 -15.12 12.77 -18.10
C ARG A 291 -14.44 11.41 -18.21
N GLN A 292 -13.52 11.08 -17.29
CA GLN A 292 -12.66 9.90 -17.40
C GLN A 292 -12.96 8.79 -16.39
N MET A 293 -13.70 9.10 -15.32
CA MET A 293 -14.02 8.14 -14.27
C MET A 293 -15.52 7.95 -14.12
N ASP A 294 -15.95 6.71 -13.86
CA ASP A 294 -17.28 6.43 -13.32
C ASP A 294 -17.31 6.97 -11.88
N LEU A 295 -17.77 8.20 -11.73
CA LEU A 295 -17.95 8.84 -10.43
C LEU A 295 -19.21 8.32 -9.77
N THR A 296 -19.15 8.08 -8.47
CA THR A 296 -20.35 7.85 -7.67
C THR A 296 -21.03 9.18 -7.34
N ASP A 297 -22.31 9.15 -6.96
CA ASP A 297 -23.02 10.36 -6.48
C ASP A 297 -22.30 11.00 -5.28
N GLU A 298 -21.58 10.21 -4.46
CA GLU A 298 -20.76 10.71 -3.34
C GLU A 298 -19.50 11.43 -3.84
N ASP A 299 -18.86 10.92 -4.90
CA ASP A 299 -17.72 11.58 -5.54
C ASP A 299 -18.16 12.90 -6.19
N GLU A 300 -19.31 12.93 -6.87
CA GLU A 300 -19.85 14.16 -7.45
C GLU A 300 -20.16 15.22 -6.40
N ASN A 301 -20.85 14.85 -5.31
CA ASN A 301 -21.14 15.77 -4.21
C ASN A 301 -19.86 16.29 -3.54
N PHE A 302 -18.83 15.45 -3.40
CA PHE A 302 -17.54 15.88 -2.88
C PHE A 302 -16.82 16.84 -3.83
N LEU A 303 -16.85 16.54 -5.14
CA LEU A 303 -16.24 17.36 -6.18
C LEU A 303 -16.95 18.71 -6.36
N ASP A 304 -18.27 18.74 -6.28
CA ASP A 304 -19.07 19.96 -6.39
C ASP A 304 -18.81 20.90 -5.20
N GLY A 305 -18.44 20.37 -4.04
CA GLY A 305 -17.95 21.15 -2.90
C GLY A 305 -16.65 21.94 -3.18
N PHE A 306 -15.89 21.60 -4.22
CA PHE A 306 -14.73 22.38 -4.69
C PHE A 306 -15.09 23.43 -5.75
N VAL A 307 -16.31 23.37 -6.30
CA VAL A 307 -16.76 24.20 -7.43
C VAL A 307 -17.77 25.26 -7.00
N ASP A 308 -18.29 25.19 -5.77
CA ASP A 308 -19.51 25.88 -5.37
C ASP A 308 -19.51 27.41 -5.65
N ASP A 309 -20.57 27.87 -6.34
CA ASP A 309 -20.83 29.23 -6.81
C ASP A 309 -21.14 30.23 -5.67
N THR A 310 -21.00 29.81 -4.41
CA THR A 310 -21.38 30.57 -3.20
C THR A 310 -20.32 31.59 -2.73
N GLY A 311 -19.25 31.79 -3.52
CA GLY A 311 -18.34 32.93 -3.34
C GLY A 311 -17.16 32.69 -2.41
N VAL A 312 -16.93 31.47 -1.93
CA VAL A 312 -15.61 31.06 -1.45
C VAL A 312 -14.82 30.60 -2.68
N ARG A 313 -14.23 31.56 -3.39
CA ARG A 313 -13.22 31.25 -4.41
C ARG A 313 -12.10 30.47 -3.72
N PHE A 314 -12.11 29.14 -3.81
CA PHE A 314 -10.83 28.45 -3.88
C PHE A 314 -10.13 29.05 -5.10
N GLU A 315 -8.96 29.63 -4.87
CA GLU A 315 -8.16 30.23 -5.93
C GLU A 315 -8.12 29.26 -7.12
N GLU A 316 -8.27 29.76 -8.36
CA GLU A 316 -8.27 28.96 -9.60
C GLU A 316 -7.06 28.01 -9.70
N GLN A 317 -6.06 28.24 -8.86
CA GLN A 317 -4.90 27.41 -8.59
C GLN A 317 -5.00 26.75 -7.20
N TYR A 318 -5.18 25.42 -7.17
CA TYR A 318 -4.97 24.67 -5.93
C TYR A 318 -3.51 24.36 -5.79
N THR A 319 -2.91 24.87 -4.73
CA THR A 319 -1.61 24.40 -4.30
C THR A 319 -1.78 23.06 -3.59
N CYS A 320 -1.65 21.96 -4.32
CA CYS A 320 -1.53 20.66 -3.67
C CYS A 320 -0.10 20.52 -3.15
N CYS A 321 0.06 19.99 -1.93
CA CYS A 321 1.35 19.47 -1.48
C CYS A 321 1.39 18.01 -1.92
N PRO A 322 1.96 17.68 -3.10
CA PRO A 322 2.17 16.30 -3.51
C PRO A 322 2.75 15.48 -2.34
N HIS A 323 2.05 14.40 -1.98
CA HIS A 323 2.57 13.46 -1.01
C HIS A 323 3.74 12.65 -1.62
N CYS A 324 4.30 11.78 -0.81
CA CYS A 324 5.47 10.96 -1.14
C CYS A 324 5.30 10.16 -2.45
N GLU A 325 4.08 9.73 -2.81
CA GLU A 325 3.78 9.02 -4.06
C GLU A 325 3.95 9.89 -5.32
N CYS A 326 3.60 11.17 -5.26
CA CYS A 326 3.79 12.12 -6.36
C CYS A 326 5.26 12.50 -6.51
N ALA A 327 5.95 12.69 -5.38
CA ALA A 327 7.39 12.93 -5.37
C ALA A 327 8.17 11.72 -5.90
N MET A 328 7.74 10.49 -5.58
CA MET A 328 8.26 9.25 -6.18
C MET A 328 8.14 9.32 -7.70
N LEU A 329 6.94 9.58 -8.21
CA LEU A 329 6.69 9.61 -9.65
C LEU A 329 7.58 10.64 -10.38
N ALA A 330 7.72 11.84 -9.81
CA ALA A 330 8.62 12.87 -10.34
C ALA A 330 10.09 12.43 -10.34
N ALA A 331 10.55 11.73 -9.29
CA ALA A 331 11.91 11.20 -9.24
C ALA A 331 12.13 10.07 -10.26
N LEU A 332 11.16 9.16 -10.42
CA LEU A 332 11.24 8.08 -11.41
C LEU A 332 11.32 8.63 -12.83
N LEU A 333 10.63 9.74 -13.12
CA LEU A 333 10.75 10.46 -14.40
C LEU A 333 12.15 11.00 -14.66
N GLN A 334 12.82 11.55 -13.65
CA GLN A 334 14.21 11.99 -13.79
C GLN A 334 15.15 10.79 -14.03
N CYS A 335 14.86 9.65 -13.40
CA CYS A 335 15.56 8.40 -13.63
C CYS A 335 15.19 7.71 -14.96
N TRP A 336 14.20 8.20 -15.71
CA TRP A 336 13.73 7.55 -16.94
C TRP A 336 14.75 7.58 -18.08
N LYS A 337 15.69 8.52 -18.05
CA LYS A 337 16.84 8.56 -18.96
C LYS A 337 17.86 7.43 -18.67
N MET A 338 17.71 6.67 -17.59
CA MET A 338 18.60 5.55 -17.27
C MET A 338 18.30 4.31 -18.12
N PRO A 339 19.32 3.48 -18.43
CA PRO A 339 19.12 2.20 -19.13
C PRO A 339 18.18 1.23 -18.40
N GLN A 340 18.07 1.38 -17.08
CA GLN A 340 17.22 0.59 -16.20
C GLN A 340 15.97 1.41 -15.86
N ARG A 341 14.85 1.08 -16.49
CA ARG A 341 13.60 1.82 -16.30
C ARG A 341 12.90 1.32 -15.02
N PRO A 342 12.45 2.23 -14.15
CA PRO A 342 11.54 1.85 -13.08
C PRO A 342 10.26 1.24 -13.65
N ALA A 343 9.69 0.26 -12.94
CA ALA A 343 8.34 -0.18 -13.21
C ALA A 343 7.40 1.04 -13.07
N PRO A 344 6.41 1.22 -13.97
CA PRO A 344 5.46 2.32 -13.93
C PRO A 344 4.41 2.11 -12.83
N VAL A 345 4.84 1.59 -11.67
CA VAL A 345 3.99 1.19 -10.55
C VAL A 345 4.63 1.74 -9.29
N VAL A 346 3.86 2.53 -8.54
CA VAL A 346 4.25 3.07 -7.22
C VAL A 346 3.37 2.39 -6.19
N GLY A 347 3.98 1.68 -5.25
CA GLY A 347 3.27 1.15 -4.09
C GLY A 347 3.24 2.17 -2.96
N ILE A 348 2.17 2.17 -2.18
CA ILE A 348 1.90 3.17 -1.15
C ILE A 348 1.44 2.50 0.15
N SER A 349 1.93 3.04 1.27
CA SER A 349 1.61 2.51 2.61
C SER A 349 0.18 2.88 3.08
N THR A 350 -0.41 3.91 2.48
CA THR A 350 -1.77 4.43 2.73
C THR A 350 -2.45 4.79 1.42
N VAL A 351 -3.77 4.81 1.39
CA VAL A 351 -4.54 5.22 0.20
C VAL A 351 -4.18 6.65 -0.20
N SER A 352 -3.95 6.88 -1.49
CA SER A 352 -3.67 8.21 -2.03
C SER A 352 -4.83 9.17 -1.72
N CYS A 353 -4.50 10.40 -1.36
CA CYS A 353 -5.52 11.43 -1.24
C CYS A 353 -6.05 11.82 -2.62
N PHE A 354 -7.16 12.55 -2.64
CA PHE A 354 -7.77 13.03 -3.87
C PHE A 354 -6.80 13.83 -4.76
N GLY A 355 -6.00 14.72 -4.17
CA GLY A 355 -4.99 15.50 -4.91
C GLY A 355 -3.88 14.64 -5.53
N CYS A 356 -3.44 13.59 -4.84
CA CYS A 356 -2.47 12.65 -5.39
C CYS A 356 -3.10 11.82 -6.52
N ARG A 357 -4.34 11.38 -6.38
CA ARG A 357 -5.06 10.68 -7.45
C ARG A 357 -5.14 11.54 -8.72
N LEU A 358 -5.49 12.82 -8.57
CA LEU A 358 -5.47 13.79 -9.66
C LEU A 358 -4.13 13.89 -10.36
N TYR A 359 -3.05 13.97 -9.59
CA TYR A 359 -1.69 14.04 -10.11
C TYR A 359 -1.33 12.80 -10.94
N PHE A 360 -1.67 11.59 -10.45
CA PHE A 360 -1.43 10.34 -11.17
C PHE A 360 -2.26 10.26 -12.46
N THR A 361 -3.53 10.67 -12.43
CA THR A 361 -4.37 10.69 -13.65
C THR A 361 -3.85 11.68 -14.69
N ALA A 362 -3.47 12.88 -14.27
CA ALA A 362 -2.86 13.86 -15.17
C ALA A 362 -1.56 13.33 -15.80
N TYR A 363 -0.77 12.62 -15.01
CA TYR A 363 0.44 11.96 -15.48
C TYR A 363 0.17 10.82 -16.48
N GLU A 364 -0.81 9.95 -16.22
CA GLU A 364 -1.19 8.88 -17.14
C GLU A 364 -1.68 9.44 -18.49
N ASN A 365 -2.49 10.49 -18.46
CA ASN A 365 -2.93 11.20 -19.67
C ASN A 365 -1.73 11.80 -20.43
N ALA A 366 -0.80 12.44 -19.72
CA ALA A 366 0.43 12.99 -20.28
C ALA A 366 1.22 11.92 -21.05
N LEU A 367 1.35 10.72 -20.46
CA LEU A 367 2.06 9.61 -21.08
C LEU A 367 1.41 9.14 -22.38
N GLN A 368 0.08 9.18 -22.47
CA GLN A 368 -0.66 8.77 -23.66
C GLN A 368 -0.56 9.78 -24.81
N GLU A 369 -0.37 11.06 -24.48
CA GLU A 369 -0.20 12.14 -25.46
C GLU A 369 1.23 12.22 -26.04
N LEU A 370 2.19 11.51 -25.44
CA LEU A 370 3.55 11.48 -25.94
C LEU A 370 3.61 10.75 -27.30
N PRO A 371 4.37 11.26 -28.29
CA PRO A 371 4.50 10.62 -29.60
C PRO A 371 4.90 9.15 -29.49
N ALA A 372 4.47 8.30 -30.43
CA ALA A 372 4.77 6.87 -30.42
C ALA A 372 6.28 6.55 -30.27
N SER A 373 7.17 7.43 -30.76
CA SER A 373 8.63 7.33 -30.58
C SER A 373 9.09 7.48 -29.13
N TYR A 374 8.34 8.23 -28.33
CA TYR A 374 8.49 8.32 -26.88
C TYR A 374 7.78 7.15 -26.19
N LEU A 375 6.63 6.68 -26.67
CA LEU A 375 5.99 5.44 -26.16
C LEU A 375 6.86 4.17 -26.36
N TYR A 376 7.68 4.11 -27.41
CA TYR A 376 8.76 3.11 -27.57
C TYR A 376 9.83 3.22 -26.44
N LEU A 377 10.02 4.41 -25.88
CA LEU A 377 10.80 4.68 -24.67
C LEU A 377 10.02 4.44 -23.35
N PHE A 378 8.71 4.21 -23.40
CA PHE A 378 7.86 3.93 -22.24
C PHE A 378 7.57 2.43 -22.07
N TYR A 379 7.27 1.70 -23.15
CA TYR A 379 6.77 0.31 -23.08
C TYR A 379 7.76 -0.76 -23.57
N GLY A 380 8.84 -0.38 -24.26
CA GLY A 380 9.69 -1.36 -24.95
C GLY A 380 8.90 -2.13 -26.03
N ASP A 381 9.60 -2.93 -26.83
CA ASP A 381 9.00 -3.64 -27.96
C ASP A 381 7.96 -4.66 -27.45
N VAL A 382 6.65 -4.35 -27.56
CA VAL A 382 5.56 -5.32 -27.36
C VAL A 382 5.35 -6.15 -28.65
N SER A 383 6.20 -5.98 -29.66
CA SER A 383 6.22 -6.85 -30.83
C SER A 383 7.28 -7.94 -30.68
N THR A 384 6.80 -9.19 -30.64
CA THR A 384 7.55 -10.45 -30.77
C THR A 384 8.36 -10.95 -29.55
N ARG A 385 7.71 -11.77 -28.71
CA ARG A 385 8.09 -13.18 -28.49
C ARG A 385 7.04 -13.98 -27.75
#